data_AF-A0A3B0X3G4-F1
#
_entry.id   AF-A0A3B0X3G4-F1
#
_cell.length_a   1.000
_cell.length_b   1.000
_cell.length_c   1.000
_cell.angle_alpha   90.00
_cell.angle_beta   90.00
_cell.angle_gamma   90.00
#
_symmetry.space_group_name_H-M   'P 1'
#
loop_
_entity.id
_entity.type
_entity.pdbx_description
1 polymer ?
#
loop_
_entity_poly.entity_id
_entity_poly.type
_entity_poly.pdbx_seq_one_letter_code
_entity_poly.pdbx_strand_id
1 'polypeptide(L)'
;MKKIFQTVIVAVCLSFPLYLSANEINVGPHDITISPFPITTEDFLTAEISGYLPTPNFTLDGPPSVSITGNTIDISFSLSPPGGANIQVLDPFSFTVDLGKLDDGFYSLNANFLINKKLSKLKYKFEVAPVPVPAAVWLFLSGIVSLFSFARLRERNSSLSASAG
;
A
#
# COMPACT_ATOMS: atom_id res chain seq x y z
N MET A 1 28.29 -47.84 37.28
CA MET A 1 26.95 -47.27 37.04
C MET A 1 26.95 -45.81 36.56
N LYS A 2 28.04 -45.02 36.70
CA LYS A 2 28.12 -43.62 36.22
C LYS A 2 28.06 -43.43 34.69
N LYS A 3 28.57 -44.38 33.91
CA LYS A 3 28.69 -44.25 32.44
C LYS A 3 27.33 -44.31 31.71
N ILE A 4 26.40 -45.13 32.21
CA ILE A 4 25.07 -45.29 31.60
C ILE A 4 24.25 -44.01 31.75
N PHE A 5 24.40 -43.31 32.88
CA PHE A 5 23.68 -42.06 33.15
C PHE A 5 24.09 -40.91 32.20
N GLN A 6 25.39 -40.84 31.84
CA GLN A 6 25.87 -39.84 30.87
C GLN A 6 25.38 -40.14 29.45
N THR A 7 25.32 -41.40 29.03
CA THR A 7 24.85 -41.78 27.70
C THR A 7 23.35 -41.48 27.53
N VAL A 8 22.55 -41.69 28.59
CA VAL A 8 21.12 -41.36 28.57
C VAL A 8 20.89 -39.85 28.49
N ILE A 9 21.66 -39.03 29.21
CA ILE A 9 21.52 -37.56 29.16
C ILE A 9 21.88 -37.01 27.77
N VAL A 10 22.94 -37.52 27.13
CA VAL A 10 23.35 -37.08 25.78
C VAL A 10 22.31 -37.52 24.73
N ALA A 11 21.76 -38.72 24.84
CA ALA A 11 20.71 -39.20 23.94
C ALA A 11 19.40 -38.41 24.10
N VAL A 12 19.05 -38.04 25.32
CA VAL A 12 17.87 -37.22 25.63
C VAL A 12 18.03 -35.80 25.07
N CYS A 13 19.21 -35.17 25.20
CA CYS A 13 19.48 -33.85 24.61
C CYS A 13 19.50 -33.85 23.06
N LEU A 14 19.87 -34.96 22.41
CA LEU A 14 19.83 -35.10 20.95
C LEU A 14 18.43 -35.42 20.39
N SER A 15 17.50 -35.83 21.25
CA SER A 15 16.13 -36.18 20.87
C SER A 15 15.12 -35.04 21.04
N PHE A 16 15.51 -33.91 21.60
CA PHE A 16 14.68 -32.72 21.66
C PHE A 16 14.90 -31.90 20.38
N PRO A 17 13.95 -31.87 19.43
CA PRO A 17 13.96 -30.82 18.43
C PRO A 17 13.92 -29.48 19.17
N LEU A 18 14.99 -28.70 19.02
CA LEU A 18 15.02 -27.30 19.41
C LEU A 18 13.91 -26.60 18.61
N TYR A 19 12.72 -26.49 19.20
CA TYR A 19 11.66 -25.63 18.75
C TYR A 19 12.09 -24.18 19.03
N LEU A 20 13.06 -23.66 18.29
CA LEU A 20 13.22 -22.22 18.18
C LEU A 20 11.97 -21.71 17.45
N SER A 21 11.07 -21.08 18.18
CA SER A 21 9.91 -20.40 17.61
C SER A 21 10.38 -19.08 16.98
N ALA A 22 10.94 -19.13 15.78
CA ALA A 22 11.10 -17.95 14.94
C ALA A 22 9.72 -17.62 14.34
N ASN A 23 8.91 -16.86 15.08
CA ASN A 23 7.53 -16.49 14.71
C ASN A 23 7.41 -14.98 14.39
N GLU A 24 8.51 -14.34 14.01
CA GLU A 24 8.53 -12.93 13.67
C GLU A 24 8.68 -12.77 12.16
N ILE A 25 7.72 -12.07 11.55
CA ILE A 25 7.86 -11.57 10.19
C ILE A 25 8.81 -10.40 10.23
N ASN A 26 9.81 -10.41 9.37
CA ASN A 26 10.61 -9.22 9.13
C ASN A 26 9.95 -8.42 8.01
N VAL A 27 9.25 -7.36 8.38
CA VAL A 27 8.63 -6.42 7.44
C VAL A 27 9.04 -5.01 7.84
N GLY A 28 9.71 -4.32 6.93
CA GLY A 28 10.11 -2.93 7.03
C GLY A 28 9.21 -1.98 6.22
N PRO A 29 9.28 -0.67 6.49
CA PRO A 29 8.45 0.34 5.81
C PRO A 29 8.73 0.46 4.30
N HIS A 30 9.86 -0.07 3.81
CA HIS A 30 10.17 -0.15 2.38
C HIS A 30 9.45 -1.28 1.66
N ASP A 31 8.72 -2.11 2.39
CA ASP A 31 8.04 -3.27 1.83
C ASP A 31 6.57 -2.98 1.46
N ILE A 32 6.14 -1.71 1.51
CA ILE A 32 4.86 -1.28 0.94
C ILE A 32 5.12 -0.38 -0.26
N THR A 33 4.60 -0.77 -1.41
CA THR A 33 4.60 0.05 -2.63
C THR A 33 3.16 0.30 -3.06
N ILE A 34 2.85 1.55 -3.42
CA ILE A 34 1.54 1.91 -3.97
C ILE A 34 1.72 2.26 -5.44
N SER A 35 0.85 1.71 -6.28
CA SER A 35 0.84 1.91 -7.72
C SER A 35 -0.55 2.34 -8.19
N PRO A 36 -0.66 3.26 -9.17
CA PRO A 36 0.44 3.95 -9.88
C PRO A 36 1.08 5.10 -9.07
N PHE A 37 2.27 5.52 -9.50
CA PHE A 37 2.94 6.73 -8.99
C PHE A 37 3.30 7.68 -10.16
N PRO A 38 3.05 8.99 -10.06
CA PRO A 38 2.42 9.71 -8.95
C PRO A 38 0.94 9.31 -8.76
N ILE A 39 0.45 9.40 -7.53
CA ILE A 39 -0.91 8.97 -7.16
C ILE A 39 -1.88 10.13 -7.38
N THR A 40 -2.94 9.90 -8.17
CA THR A 40 -4.00 10.89 -8.41
C THR A 40 -5.40 10.39 -8.08
N THR A 41 -6.34 11.32 -7.91
CA THR A 41 -7.76 11.01 -7.62
C THR A 41 -8.47 10.21 -8.72
N GLU A 42 -7.91 10.13 -9.93
CA GLU A 42 -8.49 9.34 -11.03
C GLU A 42 -7.95 7.90 -11.10
N ASP A 43 -6.90 7.60 -10.34
CA ASP A 43 -6.23 6.31 -10.40
C ASP A 43 -6.94 5.26 -9.55
N PHE A 44 -6.98 4.02 -10.06
CA PHE A 44 -7.29 2.85 -9.25
C PHE A 44 -6.01 2.37 -8.57
N LEU A 45 -5.97 2.49 -7.26
CA LEU A 45 -4.77 2.24 -6.48
C LEU A 45 -4.68 0.77 -6.09
N THR A 46 -3.45 0.27 -6.12
CA THR A 46 -3.07 -1.05 -5.64
C THR A 46 -1.91 -0.90 -4.65
N ALA A 47 -1.96 -1.65 -3.54
CA ALA A 47 -0.88 -1.75 -2.58
C ALA A 47 -0.22 -3.12 -2.71
N GLU A 48 1.06 -3.13 -3.00
CA GLU A 48 1.90 -4.31 -2.90
C GLU A 48 2.60 -4.30 -1.54
N ILE A 49 2.43 -5.37 -0.77
CA ILE A 49 3.10 -5.58 0.51
C ILE A 49 3.99 -6.82 0.42
N SER A 50 5.28 -6.61 0.50
CA SER A 50 6.31 -7.66 0.46
C SER A 50 6.94 -7.89 1.84
N GLY A 51 7.84 -8.86 1.94
CA GLY A 51 8.63 -9.09 3.16
C GLY A 51 9.22 -10.48 3.21
N TYR A 52 9.69 -10.89 4.40
CA TYR A 52 10.23 -12.21 4.64
C TYR A 52 9.58 -12.89 5.84
N LEU A 53 9.17 -14.14 5.63
CA LEU A 53 8.71 -15.06 6.67
C LEU A 53 9.90 -15.86 7.22
N PRO A 54 9.87 -16.25 8.51
CA PRO A 54 11.00 -16.91 9.16
C PRO A 54 11.18 -18.40 8.78
N THR A 55 10.14 -19.02 8.21
CA THR A 55 10.15 -20.39 7.68
C THR A 55 9.29 -20.44 6.41
N PRO A 56 9.56 -21.38 5.49
CA PRO A 56 8.74 -21.55 4.30
C PRO A 56 7.39 -22.20 4.61
N ASN A 57 6.45 -22.08 3.67
CA ASN A 57 5.13 -22.71 3.68
C ASN A 57 4.12 -22.15 4.70
N PHE A 58 4.23 -20.87 5.09
CA PHE A 58 3.07 -20.20 5.67
C PHE A 58 1.92 -20.18 4.66
N THR A 59 0.70 -20.32 5.16
CA THR A 59 -0.49 -20.32 4.33
C THR A 59 -1.39 -19.16 4.74
N LEU A 60 -1.97 -18.48 3.76
CA LEU A 60 -2.91 -17.39 4.01
C LEU A 60 -4.28 -18.00 4.36
N ASP A 61 -4.85 -17.61 5.50
CA ASP A 61 -6.15 -18.10 5.99
C ASP A 61 -7.31 -17.35 5.34
N GLY A 62 -7.38 -17.41 4.01
CA GLY A 62 -8.36 -16.69 3.19
C GLY A 62 -7.82 -15.37 2.63
N PRO A 63 -8.63 -14.63 1.85
CA PRO A 63 -8.18 -13.40 1.21
C PRO A 63 -7.88 -12.30 2.24
N PRO A 64 -6.96 -11.36 1.94
CA PRO A 64 -6.72 -10.20 2.78
C PRO A 64 -8.00 -9.36 2.93
N SER A 65 -8.27 -8.87 4.14
CA SER A 65 -9.40 -7.97 4.38
C SER A 65 -8.96 -6.51 4.28
N VAL A 66 -9.74 -5.68 3.59
CA VAL A 66 -9.48 -4.24 3.44
C VAL A 66 -10.61 -3.45 4.07
N SER A 67 -10.26 -2.46 4.90
CA SER A 67 -11.20 -1.50 5.47
C SER A 67 -10.68 -0.09 5.28
N ILE A 68 -11.50 0.79 4.74
CA ILE A 68 -11.16 2.20 4.54
C ILE A 68 -12.12 3.04 5.39
N THR A 69 -11.57 3.75 6.37
CA THR A 69 -12.32 4.63 7.28
C THR A 69 -11.70 6.02 7.26
N GLY A 70 -12.35 6.95 6.54
CA GLY A 70 -11.76 8.26 6.26
C GLY A 70 -10.41 8.11 5.56
N ASN A 71 -9.38 8.75 6.11
CA ASN A 71 -8.01 8.72 5.59
C ASN A 71 -7.16 7.55 6.09
N THR A 72 -7.76 6.57 6.77
CA THR A 72 -7.06 5.38 7.28
C THR A 72 -7.47 4.14 6.49
N ILE A 73 -6.47 3.40 6.01
CA ILE A 73 -6.64 2.15 5.27
C ILE A 73 -6.04 1.04 6.13
N ASP A 74 -6.87 0.11 6.59
CA ASP A 74 -6.44 -1.06 7.33
C ASP A 74 -6.52 -2.30 6.43
N ILE A 75 -5.37 -2.93 6.18
CA ILE A 75 -5.25 -4.20 5.48
C ILE A 75 -4.87 -5.26 6.49
N SER A 76 -5.58 -6.38 6.54
CA SER A 76 -5.27 -7.48 7.45
C SER A 76 -5.03 -8.78 6.71
N PHE A 77 -3.95 -9.45 7.08
CA PHE A 77 -3.53 -10.76 6.60
C PHE A 77 -3.56 -11.75 7.77
N SER A 78 -4.24 -12.88 7.63
CA SER A 78 -4.15 -14.00 8.57
C SER A 78 -3.30 -15.10 7.96
N LEU A 79 -2.28 -15.52 8.68
CA LEU A 79 -1.28 -16.48 8.21
C LEU A 79 -1.16 -17.62 9.22
N SER A 80 -1.35 -18.84 8.73
CA SER A 80 -1.11 -20.06 9.49
C SER A 80 0.34 -20.53 9.33
N PRO A 81 1.03 -20.87 10.44
CA PRO A 81 2.37 -21.40 10.39
C PRO A 81 2.40 -22.77 9.70
N PRO A 82 3.54 -23.15 9.09
CA PRO A 82 3.68 -24.44 8.45
C PRO A 82 3.56 -25.58 9.48
N GLY A 83 2.92 -26.68 9.09
CA GLY A 83 2.83 -27.88 9.93
C GLY A 83 4.17 -28.63 9.98
N GLY A 84 4.46 -29.26 11.13
CA GLY A 84 5.62 -30.14 11.29
C GLY A 84 6.96 -29.44 11.51
N ALA A 85 8.04 -30.22 11.45
CA ALA A 85 9.40 -29.70 11.58
C ALA A 85 9.82 -29.01 10.27
N ASN A 86 9.99 -27.70 10.31
CA ASN A 86 10.42 -26.89 9.17
C ASN A 86 11.80 -26.31 9.44
N ILE A 87 12.60 -26.23 8.38
CA ILE A 87 13.91 -25.59 8.43
C ILE A 87 13.68 -24.08 8.50
N GLN A 88 14.41 -23.39 9.39
CA GLN A 88 14.38 -21.94 9.47
C GLN A 88 15.21 -21.34 8.34
N VAL A 89 14.49 -20.92 7.30
CA VAL A 89 15.02 -20.21 6.14
C VAL A 89 14.07 -19.05 5.86
N LEU A 90 14.64 -17.87 5.61
CA LEU A 90 13.85 -16.71 5.22
C LEU A 90 13.14 -16.98 3.89
N ASP A 91 11.81 -16.92 3.91
CA ASP A 91 10.95 -17.16 2.76
C ASP A 91 10.31 -15.84 2.30
N PRO A 92 10.64 -15.33 1.10
CA PRO A 92 10.08 -14.07 0.61
C PRO A 92 8.59 -14.22 0.26
N PHE A 93 7.81 -13.17 0.52
CA PHE A 93 6.42 -13.08 0.06
C PHE A 93 6.14 -11.73 -0.60
N SER A 94 5.10 -11.70 -1.44
CA SER A 94 4.48 -10.46 -1.93
C SER A 94 2.97 -10.68 -2.06
N PHE A 95 2.20 -9.75 -1.50
CA PHE A 95 0.74 -9.71 -1.60
C PHE A 95 0.30 -8.39 -2.23
N THR A 96 -0.57 -8.48 -3.23
CA THR A 96 -1.20 -7.31 -3.85
C THR A 96 -2.63 -7.17 -3.36
N VAL A 97 -3.01 -5.93 -3.03
CA VAL A 97 -4.32 -5.60 -2.51
C VAL A 97 -4.87 -4.38 -3.24
N ASP A 98 -6.08 -4.49 -3.76
CA ASP A 98 -6.76 -3.39 -4.42
C ASP A 98 -7.32 -2.42 -3.38
N LEU A 99 -6.97 -1.14 -3.51
CA LEU A 99 -7.46 -0.05 -2.68
C LEU A 99 -8.62 0.72 -3.35
N GLY A 100 -8.72 0.62 -4.68
CA GLY A 100 -9.74 1.35 -5.44
C GLY A 100 -9.37 2.81 -5.68
N LYS A 101 -10.38 3.64 -5.97
CA LYS A 101 -10.21 5.09 -6.10
C LYS A 101 -10.30 5.76 -4.72
N LEU A 102 -9.43 6.72 -4.49
CA LEU A 102 -9.41 7.53 -3.28
C LEU A 102 -9.60 9.01 -3.62
N ASP A 103 -10.23 9.73 -2.70
CA ASP A 103 -10.36 11.19 -2.78
C ASP A 103 -9.01 11.87 -2.51
N ASP A 104 -8.94 13.18 -2.75
CA ASP A 104 -7.73 13.95 -2.49
C ASP A 104 -7.41 14.01 -0.99
N GLY A 105 -6.13 13.83 -0.64
CA GLY A 105 -5.66 13.97 0.73
C GLY A 105 -4.52 13.06 1.14
N PHE A 106 -4.18 13.13 2.42
CA PHE A 106 -3.12 12.32 3.03
C PHE A 106 -3.71 11.06 3.64
N TYR A 107 -3.18 9.90 3.26
CA TYR A 107 -3.65 8.59 3.75
C TYR A 107 -2.60 7.92 4.63
N SER A 108 -3.08 7.15 5.60
CA SER A 108 -2.28 6.24 6.43
C SER A 108 -2.72 4.81 6.18
N LEU A 109 -1.85 4.02 5.57
CA LEU A 109 -2.03 2.59 5.35
C LEU A 109 -1.41 1.81 6.51
N ASN A 110 -2.19 0.94 7.14
CA ASN A 110 -1.75 0.01 8.16
C ASN A 110 -1.89 -1.43 7.63
N ALA A 111 -0.79 -2.12 7.42
CA ALA A 111 -0.80 -3.55 7.12
C ALA A 111 -0.60 -4.35 8.41
N ASN A 112 -1.58 -5.18 8.74
CA ASN A 112 -1.65 -5.99 9.95
C ASN A 112 -1.49 -7.46 9.58
N PHE A 113 -0.44 -8.12 10.08
CA PHE A 113 -0.22 -9.54 9.88
C PHE A 113 -0.47 -10.29 11.19
N LEU A 114 -1.47 -11.17 11.18
CA LEU A 114 -1.79 -12.06 12.29
C LEU A 114 -1.16 -13.43 12.02
N ILE A 115 -0.04 -13.72 12.68
CA ILE A 115 0.60 -15.04 12.66
C ILE A 115 0.44 -15.68 14.03
N ASN A 116 -0.24 -16.82 14.11
CA ASN A 116 -0.36 -17.60 15.34
C ASN A 116 -0.69 -16.73 16.58
N LYS A 117 -1.65 -15.81 16.43
CA LYS A 117 -2.11 -14.83 17.45
C LYS A 117 -1.12 -13.71 17.79
N LYS A 118 0.03 -13.61 17.13
CA LYS A 118 0.94 -12.47 17.20
C LYS A 118 0.64 -11.50 16.04
N LEU A 119 0.59 -10.22 16.38
CA LEU A 119 0.24 -9.16 15.43
C LEU A 119 1.49 -8.35 15.09
N SER A 120 1.90 -8.39 13.83
CA SER A 120 2.90 -7.49 13.27
C SER A 120 2.20 -6.36 12.52
N LYS A 121 2.62 -5.12 12.76
CA LYS A 121 2.01 -3.94 12.14
C LYS A 121 3.05 -3.17 11.34
N LEU A 122 2.66 -2.81 10.13
CA LEU A 122 3.41 -1.92 9.27
C LEU A 122 2.58 -0.69 8.95
N LYS A 123 3.22 0.48 8.92
CA LYS A 123 2.57 1.75 8.63
C LYS A 123 3.25 2.44 7.47
N TYR A 124 2.47 2.91 6.52
CA TYR A 124 2.91 3.67 5.37
C TYR A 124 2.00 4.89 5.18
N LYS A 125 2.58 6.01 4.75
CA LYS A 125 1.83 7.25 4.50
C LYS A 125 2.09 7.70 3.08
N PHE A 126 1.03 8.15 2.43
CA PHE A 126 1.08 8.67 1.07
C PHE A 126 0.07 9.78 0.87
N GLU A 127 0.21 10.51 -0.23
CA GLU A 127 -0.67 11.60 -0.63
C GLU A 127 -1.34 11.24 -1.95
N VAL A 128 -2.63 11.52 -2.04
CA VAL A 128 -3.42 11.45 -3.28
C VAL A 128 -3.66 12.87 -3.73
N ALA A 129 -3.09 13.22 -4.89
CA ALA A 129 -3.22 14.56 -5.45
C ALA A 129 -4.40 14.64 -6.43
N PRO A 130 -5.08 15.79 -6.54
CA PRO A 130 -6.03 15.99 -7.63
C PRO A 130 -5.32 15.93 -8.98
N VAL A 131 -6.01 15.46 -10.02
CA VAL A 131 -5.44 15.41 -11.37
C VAL A 131 -5.03 16.80 -11.83
N PRO A 132 -3.77 17.01 -12.26
CA PRO A 132 -3.35 18.27 -12.83
C PRO A 132 -4.20 18.60 -14.05
N VAL A 133 -4.96 19.69 -13.99
CA VAL A 133 -5.76 20.15 -15.13
C VAL A 133 -4.80 20.47 -16.29
N PRO A 134 -4.95 19.83 -17.47
CA PRO A 134 -4.05 20.05 -18.58
C PRO A 134 -3.95 21.53 -18.94
N ALA A 135 -2.73 22.02 -19.21
CA ALA A 135 -2.51 23.41 -19.60
C ALA A 135 -3.35 23.84 -20.81
N ALA A 136 -3.72 22.90 -21.67
CA ALA A 136 -4.64 23.12 -22.79
C ALA A 136 -6.02 23.65 -22.35
N VAL A 137 -6.56 23.21 -21.21
CA VAL A 137 -7.84 23.71 -20.68
C VAL A 137 -7.72 25.19 -20.28
N TRP A 138 -6.61 25.57 -19.65
CA TRP A 138 -6.32 26.96 -19.32
C TRP A 138 -6.13 27.83 -20.56
N LEU A 139 -5.45 27.31 -21.59
CA LEU A 139 -5.30 28.00 -22.87
C LEU A 139 -6.65 28.16 -23.58
N PHE A 140 -7.50 27.15 -23.53
CA PHE A 140 -8.82 27.21 -24.15
C PHE A 140 -9.71 28.25 -23.46
N LEU A 141 -9.72 28.28 -22.13
CA LEU A 141 -10.48 29.26 -21.35
C LEU A 141 -9.96 30.68 -21.56
N SER A 142 -8.64 30.89 -21.54
CA SER A 142 -8.07 32.23 -21.79
C SER A 142 -8.31 32.69 -23.23
N GLY A 143 -8.26 31.78 -24.21
CA GLY A 143 -8.64 32.02 -25.59
C GLY A 143 -10.09 32.50 -25.73
N ILE A 144 -11.04 31.80 -25.12
CA ILE A 144 -12.46 32.20 -25.13
C ILE A 144 -12.66 33.58 -24.52
N VAL A 145 -12.05 33.85 -23.36
CA VAL A 145 -12.14 35.15 -22.69
C VAL A 145 -11.61 36.27 -23.59
N SER A 146 -10.47 36.06 -24.26
CA SER A 146 -9.90 37.05 -25.18
C SER A 146 -10.81 37.37 -26.38
N LEU A 147 -11.48 36.37 -26.94
CA LEU A 147 -12.41 36.55 -28.07
C LEU A 147 -13.63 37.36 -27.65
N PHE A 148 -14.19 37.11 -26.47
CA PHE A 148 -15.30 37.91 -25.93
C PHE A 148 -14.92 39.37 -25.68
N SER A 149 -13.71 39.61 -25.17
CA SER A 149 -13.19 40.97 -25.01
C SER A 149 -13.03 41.68 -26.35
N PHE A 150 -12.54 40.98 -27.38
CA PHE A 150 -12.38 41.54 -28.73
C PHE A 150 -13.72 41.85 -29.42
N ALA A 151 -14.70 40.96 -29.28
CA ALA A 151 -16.05 41.16 -29.82
C ALA A 151 -16.72 42.42 -29.22
N ARG A 152 -16.64 42.61 -27.89
CA ARG A 152 -17.18 43.80 -27.22
C ARG A 152 -16.50 45.10 -27.63
N LEU A 153 -15.19 45.07 -27.91
CA LEU A 153 -14.47 46.25 -28.39
C LEU A 153 -14.94 46.65 -29.79
N ARG A 154 -15.20 45.68 -30.66
CA ARG A 154 -15.72 45.94 -32.02
C ARG A 154 -17.08 46.65 -31.97
N GLU A 155 -17.98 46.22 -31.10
CA GLU A 155 -19.32 46.83 -30.95
C GLU A 155 -19.26 48.29 -30.47
N ARG A 156 -18.36 48.61 -29.53
CA ARG A 156 -18.16 50.01 -29.08
C ARG A 156 -17.63 50.91 -30.19
N ASN A 157 -16.73 50.39 -31.02
CA ASN A 157 -16.17 51.19 -32.12
C ASN A 157 -17.22 51.44 -33.21
N SER A 158 -18.13 50.49 -33.46
CA SER A 158 -19.24 50.70 -34.41
C SER A 158 -20.25 51.74 -33.91
N SER A 159 -20.58 51.80 -32.62
CA SER A 159 -21.54 52.78 -32.10
C SER A 159 -20.99 54.21 -32.11
N LEU A 160 -19.68 54.39 -31.89
CA LEU A 160 -19.02 55.71 -32.01
C LEU A 160 -19.02 56.23 -33.45
N SER A 161 -18.84 55.36 -34.45
CA SER A 161 -18.89 55.77 -35.85
C SER A 161 -20.28 56.20 -36.33
N ALA A 162 -21.34 55.63 -35.74
CA ALA A 162 -22.73 55.94 -36.10
C ALA A 162 -23.25 57.24 -35.47
N SER A 163 -22.59 57.79 -34.45
CA SER A 163 -22.98 59.03 -33.77
C SER A 163 -22.33 60.30 -34.36
N ALA A 164 -21.41 60.17 -35.32
CA ALA A 164 -20.59 61.27 -35.84
C ALA A 164 -20.99 61.76 -37.25
N GLY A 165 -22.10 61.25 -37.81
CA GLY A 165 -22.70 61.72 -39.08
C GLY A 165 -24.10 62.27 -38.83
#